data_AF-A0A3N5TSP0-F1
#
_entry.id   AF-A0A3N5TSP0-F1
#
_cell.length_a   1.000
_cell.length_b   1.000
_cell.length_c   1.000
_cell.angle_alpha   90.00
_cell.angle_beta   90.00
_cell.angle_gamma   90.00
#
_symmetry.space_group_name_H-M   'P 1'
#
loop_
_entity.id
_entity.type
_entity.pdbx_description
1 polymer ?
#
loop_
_entity_poly.entity_id
_entity_poly.type
_entity_poly.pdbx_seq_one_letter_code
_entity_poly.pdbx_strand_id
1 'polypeptide(L)'
;MANLLKIAGRNLLRYKRRTLLTLGLIVIGVVFVAVFVGVTDSFKNMMIGQITDSYIGHMQIHRKGYLAAIDTLPLNMNLKLRAYNKIEAILKDTPGVEAYSPRIKLGGMFSNFTETTNIR
;
A
#
# COMPACT_ATOMS: atom_id res chain seq x y z
N MET A 1 -45.82 -15.54 -18.41
CA MET A 1 -44.37 -15.21 -18.31
C MET A 1 -43.52 -15.91 -19.37
N ALA A 2 -43.51 -17.25 -19.44
CA ALA A 2 -42.65 -18.01 -20.39
C ALA A 2 -42.83 -17.62 -21.87
N ASN A 3 -44.06 -17.33 -22.30
CA ASN A 3 -44.33 -16.89 -23.67
C ASN A 3 -43.68 -15.53 -24.01
N LEU A 4 -43.62 -14.60 -23.05
CA LEU A 4 -42.98 -13.29 -23.23
C LEU A 4 -41.46 -13.44 -23.39
N LEU A 5 -40.83 -14.30 -22.57
CA LEU A 5 -39.40 -14.63 -22.69
C LEU A 5 -39.07 -15.26 -24.06
N LYS A 6 -39.94 -16.15 -24.55
CA LYS A 6 -39.80 -16.80 -25.85
C LYS A 6 -39.88 -15.80 -27.02
N ILE A 7 -40.79 -14.83 -26.92
CA ILE A 7 -40.96 -13.76 -27.91
C ILE A 7 -39.74 -12.82 -27.88
N ALA A 8 -39.29 -12.41 -26.69
CA ALA A 8 -38.12 -11.56 -26.51
C ALA A 8 -36.84 -12.19 -27.09
N GLY A 9 -36.58 -13.48 -26.79
CA GLY A 9 -35.42 -14.20 -27.33
C GLY A 9 -35.43 -14.31 -28.86
N ARG A 10 -36.59 -14.60 -29.47
CA ARG A 10 -36.74 -14.61 -30.93
C ARG A 10 -36.53 -13.22 -31.54
N ASN A 11 -36.97 -12.17 -30.86
CA ASN A 11 -36.78 -10.79 -31.31
C ASN A 11 -35.28 -10.40 -31.34
N LEU A 12 -34.55 -10.74 -30.27
CA LEU A 12 -33.11 -10.50 -30.18
C LEU A 12 -32.32 -11.23 -31.28
N LEU A 13 -32.70 -12.48 -31.58
CA LEU A 13 -32.09 -13.31 -32.62
C LEU A 13 -32.46 -12.87 -34.05
N ARG A 14 -33.60 -12.19 -34.23
CA ARG A 14 -34.04 -11.65 -35.53
C ARG A 14 -33.27 -10.38 -35.89
N TYR A 15 -33.05 -9.49 -34.93
CA TYR A 15 -32.33 -8.21 -35.13
C TYR A 15 -30.87 -8.28 -34.63
N LYS A 16 -30.10 -9.26 -35.12
CA LYS A 16 -28.74 -9.56 -34.64
C LYS A 16 -27.81 -8.34 -34.61
N ARG A 17 -27.83 -7.49 -35.64
CA ARG A 17 -26.96 -6.29 -35.71
C ARG A 17 -27.23 -5.32 -34.56
N ARG A 18 -28.50 -4.97 -34.32
CA ARG A 18 -28.89 -4.06 -33.23
C ARG A 18 -28.56 -4.67 -31.86
N THR A 19 -28.94 -5.94 -31.66
CA THR A 19 -28.66 -6.65 -30.40
C THR A 19 -27.16 -6.72 -30.10
N LEU A 20 -26.32 -7.01 -31.10
CA LEU A 20 -24.88 -7.07 -30.94
C LEU A 20 -24.27 -5.72 -30.55
N LEU A 21 -24.71 -4.62 -31.18
CA LEU A 21 -24.21 -3.29 -30.83
C LEU A 21 -24.56 -2.91 -29.40
N THR A 22 -25.81 -3.13 -28.97
CA THR A 22 -26.26 -2.78 -27.62
C THR A 22 -25.61 -3.68 -26.56
N LEU A 23 -25.57 -4.99 -26.81
CA LEU A 23 -24.91 -5.94 -25.91
C LEU A 23 -23.41 -5.67 -25.83
N GLY A 24 -22.75 -5.35 -26.95
CA GLY A 24 -21.34 -5.00 -27.00
C GLY A 24 -21.01 -3.78 -26.15
N LEU A 25 -21.80 -2.71 -26.25
CA LEU A 25 -21.69 -1.53 -25.38
C LEU A 25 -21.79 -1.88 -23.89
N ILE A 26 -22.76 -2.72 -23.52
CA ILE A 26 -22.94 -3.16 -22.13
C ILE A 26 -21.74 -4.00 -21.68
N VAL A 27 -21.32 -4.98 -22.49
CA VAL A 27 -20.19 -5.86 -22.18
C VAL A 27 -18.91 -5.05 -21.98
N ILE A 28 -18.61 -4.12 -22.89
CA ILE A 28 -17.43 -3.25 -22.78
C ILE A 28 -17.51 -2.42 -21.50
N GLY A 29 -18.65 -1.82 -21.19
CA GLY A 29 -18.83 -1.05 -19.96
C GLY A 29 -18.62 -1.87 -18.70
N VAL A 30 -19.20 -3.07 -18.64
CA VAL A 30 -19.06 -3.98 -17.48
C VAL A 30 -17.62 -4.47 -17.33
N VAL A 31 -16.98 -4.87 -18.43
CA VAL A 31 -15.57 -5.28 -18.42
C VAL A 31 -14.68 -4.14 -17.93
N PHE A 32 -14.93 -2.91 -18.42
CA PHE A 32 -14.17 -1.75 -18.00
C PHE A 32 -14.30 -1.48 -16.50
N VAL A 33 -15.52 -1.51 -15.96
CA VAL A 33 -15.76 -1.35 -14.52
C VAL A 33 -15.09 -2.47 -13.72
N ALA A 34 -15.21 -3.72 -14.16
CA ALA A 34 -14.62 -4.86 -13.47
C ALA A 34 -13.09 -4.78 -13.42
N VAL A 35 -12.44 -4.44 -14.53
CA VAL A 35 -10.99 -4.22 -14.59
C VAL A 35 -10.59 -3.04 -13.72
N PHE A 36 -11.32 -1.92 -13.79
CA PHE A 36 -11.04 -0.74 -12.98
C PHE A 36 -11.07 -1.04 -11.49
N VAL A 37 -12.10 -1.75 -11.01
CA VAL A 37 -12.22 -2.17 -9.60
C VAL A 37 -11.08 -3.12 -9.23
N GLY A 38 -10.82 -4.15 -10.03
CA GLY A 38 -9.75 -5.12 -9.73
C GLY A 38 -8.36 -4.48 -9.68
N VAL A 39 -8.08 -3.55 -10.59
CA VAL A 39 -6.83 -2.79 -10.60
C VAL A 39 -6.74 -1.89 -9.38
N THR A 40 -7.79 -1.13 -9.06
CA THR A 40 -7.82 -0.22 -7.90
C THR A 40 -7.59 -0.96 -6.60
N ASP A 41 -8.25 -2.10 -6.39
CA ASP A 41 -8.07 -2.94 -5.20
C ASP A 41 -6.65 -3.52 -5.12
N SER A 42 -6.10 -3.95 -6.25
CA SER A 42 -4.71 -4.45 -6.30
C SER A 42 -3.71 -3.36 -5.92
N PHE A 43 -3.86 -2.15 -6.46
CA PHE A 43 -3.02 -1.02 -6.09
C PHE A 43 -3.16 -0.64 -4.62
N LYS A 44 -4.38 -0.65 -4.09
CA LYS A 44 -4.62 -0.39 -2.66
C LYS A 44 -3.92 -1.41 -1.78
N ASN A 45 -4.06 -2.70 -2.08
CA ASN A 45 -3.42 -3.77 -1.30
C ASN A 45 -1.90 -3.72 -1.42
N MET A 46 -1.37 -3.45 -2.61
CA MET A 46 0.07 -3.25 -2.83
C MET A 46 0.59 -2.06 -2.02
N MET A 47 -0.12 -0.93 -2.04
CA MET A 47 0.26 0.25 -1.27
C MET A 47 0.25 -0.04 0.23
N ILE A 48 -0.77 -0.75 0.73
CA ILE A 48 -0.84 -1.15 2.14
C ILE A 48 0.35 -2.06 2.50
N GLY A 49 0.64 -3.09 1.70
CA GLY A 49 1.77 -4.00 1.95
C GLY A 49 3.12 -3.28 1.88
N GLN A 50 3.35 -2.44 0.87
CA GLN A 50 4.58 -1.65 0.75
C GLN A 50 4.81 -0.72 1.95
N ILE A 51 3.76 -0.02 2.38
CA ILE A 51 3.87 0.92 3.51
C ILE A 51 4.00 0.16 4.83
N THR A 52 3.18 -0.86 5.05
CA THR A 52 3.06 -1.55 6.33
C THR A 52 4.20 -2.55 6.55
N ASP A 53 4.47 -3.41 5.56
CA ASP A 53 5.41 -4.53 5.72
C ASP A 53 6.87 -4.09 5.53
N SER A 54 7.12 -3.13 4.64
CA SER A 54 8.49 -2.72 4.29
C SER A 54 8.94 -1.41 4.98
N TYR A 55 8.12 -0.36 4.96
CA TYR A 55 8.62 0.97 5.29
C TYR A 55 8.35 1.43 6.73
N ILE A 56 7.12 1.31 7.21
CA ILE A 56 6.71 1.91 8.49
C ILE A 56 6.68 0.87 9.61
N GLY A 57 6.31 -0.39 9.32
CA GLY A 57 5.90 -1.35 10.34
C GLY A 57 4.55 -0.97 10.96
N HIS A 58 3.97 -1.86 11.74
CA HIS A 58 2.67 -1.61 12.40
C HIS A 58 2.73 -0.51 13.47
N MET A 59 3.88 -0.36 14.15
CA MET A 59 4.06 0.61 15.22
C MET A 59 5.51 1.10 15.26
N GLN A 60 5.70 2.41 15.41
CA GLN A 60 7.01 3.03 15.57
C GLN A 60 7.13 3.72 16.93
N ILE A 61 8.22 3.46 17.64
CA ILE A 61 8.50 4.06 18.94
C ILE A 61 9.62 5.09 18.75
N HIS A 62 9.31 6.35 19.05
CA HIS A 62 10.27 7.45 18.95
C HIS A 62 10.37 8.22 20.27
N ARG A 63 11.49 8.93 20.44
CA ARG A 63 11.62 9.91 21.51
C ARG A 63 10.66 11.08 21.26
N LYS A 64 10.04 11.60 22.32
CA LYS A 64 9.20 12.80 22.25
C LYS A 64 9.96 13.95 21.56
N GLY A 65 9.33 14.58 20.57
CA GLY A 65 9.92 15.66 19.77
C GLY A 65 10.68 15.21 18.51
N TYR A 66 10.99 13.92 18.36
CA TYR A 66 11.70 13.40 17.18
C TYR A 66 10.95 13.68 15.86
N LEU A 67 9.63 13.47 15.84
CA LEU A 67 8.81 13.71 14.64
C LEU A 67 8.76 15.19 14.21
N ALA A 68 8.92 16.12 15.14
CA ALA A 68 8.95 17.56 14.83
C ALA A 68 10.29 18.01 14.23
N ALA A 69 11.33 17.19 14.33
CA ALA A 69 12.66 17.48 13.82
C ALA A 69 13.14 16.41 12.81
N ILE A 70 12.23 15.64 12.22
CA ILE A 70 12.60 14.50 11.37
C ILE A 70 13.38 14.94 10.12
N ASP A 71 13.09 16.13 9.59
CA ASP A 71 13.73 16.67 8.39
C ASP A 71 15.21 17.00 8.59
N THR A 72 15.61 17.31 9.82
CA THR A 72 17.01 17.65 10.17
C THR A 72 17.81 16.42 10.62
N LEU A 73 17.18 15.24 10.70
CA LEU A 73 17.77 13.98 11.19
C LEU A 73 18.71 14.16 12.39
N PRO A 74 18.26 14.82 13.47
CA PRO A 74 19.15 15.27 14.52
C PRO A 74 19.59 14.07 15.37
N LEU A 75 20.89 13.80 15.39
CA LEU A 75 21.51 12.69 16.14
C LEU A 75 21.25 12.78 17.65
N ASN A 76 20.91 13.96 18.16
CA ASN A 76 20.64 14.21 19.58
C ASN A 76 19.22 13.80 20.04
N MET A 77 18.32 13.50 19.10
CA MET A 77 16.93 13.09 19.39
C MET A 77 16.70 11.58 19.29
N ASN A 78 17.75 10.79 19.05
CA ASN A 78 17.67 9.33 19.09
C ASN A 78 17.30 8.81 20.48
N LEU A 79 16.72 7.60 20.52
CA LEU A 79 16.47 6.89 21.76
C LEU A 79 17.81 6.60 22.46
N LYS A 80 17.91 6.95 23.74
CA LYS A 80 19.08 6.61 24.56
C LYS A 80 19.10 5.11 24.83
N LEU A 81 20.29 4.52 24.94
CA LEU A 81 20.48 3.08 25.15
C LEU A 81 19.68 2.52 26.34
N ARG A 82 19.62 3.25 27.46
CA ARG A 82 18.80 2.84 28.63
C ARG A 82 17.31 2.72 28.32
N ALA A 83 16.77 3.64 27.52
CA ALA A 83 15.36 3.61 27.13
C ALA A 83 15.09 2.49 26.13
N TYR A 84 16.02 2.28 25.18
CA TYR A 84 15.96 1.18 24.23
C TYR A 84 15.93 -0.18 24.94
N ASN A 85 16.84 -0.43 25.89
CA ASN A 85 16.87 -1.70 26.63
C ASN A 85 15.56 -1.98 27.38
N LYS A 86 14.91 -0.93 27.92
CA LYS A 86 13.59 -1.06 28.57
C LYS A 86 12.51 -1.46 27.56
N ILE A 87 12.50 -0.82 26.39
CA ILE A 87 11.56 -1.13 25.32
C ILE A 87 11.77 -2.55 24.81
N GLU A 88 13.03 -2.95 24.59
CA GLU A 88 13.38 -4.28 24.12
C GLU A 88 12.90 -5.37 25.09
N ALA A 89 13.09 -5.17 26.40
CA ALA A 89 12.60 -6.11 27.41
C ALA A 89 11.06 -6.26 27.35
N ILE A 90 10.33 -5.16 27.20
CA ILE A 90 8.86 -5.17 27.09
C ILE A 90 8.42 -5.88 25.80
N LEU A 91 9.07 -5.58 24.66
CA LEU A 91 8.72 -6.18 23.37
C LEU A 91 8.94 -7.70 23.36
N LYS A 92 9.99 -8.20 24.03
CA LYS A 92 10.25 -9.64 24.16
C LYS A 92 9.24 -10.35 25.07
N ASP A 93 8.74 -9.66 26.10
CA ASP A 93 7.82 -10.25 27.08
C ASP A 93 6.35 -10.14 26.65
N THR A 94 6.04 -9.36 25.61
CA THR A 94 4.67 -9.14 25.14
C THR A 94 4.23 -10.23 24.15
N PRO A 95 3.30 -11.13 24.51
CA PRO A 95 2.74 -12.09 23.56
C PRO A 95 1.94 -11.35 22.48
N GLY A 96 2.29 -11.57 21.21
CA GLY A 96 1.68 -10.91 20.06
C GLY A 96 2.63 -10.01 19.25
N VAL A 97 3.85 -9.76 19.74
CA VAL A 97 4.91 -9.14 18.94
C VAL A 97 5.65 -10.24 18.17
N GLU A 98 5.45 -10.31 16.85
CA GLU A 98 6.12 -11.29 16.00
C GLU A 98 7.61 -10.94 15.77
N ALA A 99 7.90 -9.67 15.48
CA ALA A 99 9.24 -9.19 15.23
C ALA A 99 9.37 -7.68 15.51
N TYR A 100 10.59 -7.22 15.76
CA TYR A 100 10.92 -5.80 15.85
C TYR A 100 12.30 -5.52 15.22
N SER A 101 12.49 -4.31 14.71
CA SER A 101 13.75 -3.90 14.07
C SER A 101 14.19 -2.53 14.61
N PRO A 102 15.40 -2.43 15.23
CA PRO A 102 15.96 -1.15 15.60
C PRO A 102 16.45 -0.40 14.36
N ARG A 103 16.11 0.89 14.24
CA ARG A 103 16.48 1.73 13.10
C ARG A 103 17.09 3.04 13.58
N ILE A 104 18.20 3.44 12.96
CA ILE A 104 18.82 4.75 13.16
C ILE A 104 18.89 5.41 11.78
N LYS A 105 18.21 6.54 11.61
CA LYS A 105 18.33 7.36 10.40
C LYS A 105 19.33 8.48 10.65
N LEU A 106 20.28 8.64 9.75
CA LEU A 106 21.31 9.68 9.81
C LEU A 106 21.63 10.14 8.40
N GLY A 107 21.85 11.45 8.24
CA GLY A 107 22.40 11.97 7.00
C GLY A 107 23.91 11.69 6.96
N GLY A 108 24.38 11.14 5.85
CA GLY A 108 25.79 10.88 5.60
C GLY A 108 26.22 11.41 4.23
N MET A 109 27.51 11.66 4.06
CA MET A 109 28.11 11.93 2.77
C MET A 109 29.07 10.79 2.46
N PHE A 110 28.96 10.23 1.27
CA PHE A 110 29.92 9.26 0.76
C PHE A 110 30.69 9.92 -0.38
N SER A 111 32.03 9.90 -0.28
CA SER A 111 32.91 10.55 -1.26
C SER A 111 33.98 9.58 -1.72
N ASN A 112 34.25 9.57 -3.03
CA ASN A 112 35.39 8.88 -3.62
C ASN A 112 36.53 9.85 -3.96
N PHE A 113 36.56 11.02 -3.31
CA PHE A 113 37.50 12.13 -3.54
C PHE A 113 37.38 12.86 -4.88
N THR A 114 36.59 12.36 -5.83
CA THR A 114 36.25 13.06 -7.08
C THR A 114 34.81 13.56 -7.08
N GLU A 115 33.90 12.78 -6.50
CA GLU A 115 32.48 13.10 -6.36
C GLU A 115 32.02 12.78 -4.93
N THR A 116 31.12 13.62 -4.41
CA THR A 116 30.50 13.42 -3.10
C THR A 116 29.00 13.31 -3.27
N THR A 117 28.45 12.18 -2.84
CA THR A 117 27.02 11.88 -2.89
C THR A 117 26.44 11.92 -1.47
N ASN A 118 25.34 12.65 -1.30
CA ASN A 118 24.57 12.63 -0.06
C ASN A 118 23.76 11.33 0.03
N ILE A 119 23.82 10.68 1.18
CA ILE A 119 23.01 9.51 1.53
C ILE A 119 22.12 9.89 2.72
N ARG A 120 20.83 9.58 2.62
CA ARG A 120 19.81 9.83 3.66
C ARG A 120 19.10 8.53 4.02
#